data_AF-A0A2R7MU25-F1
#
_entry.id   AF-A0A2R7MU25-F1
#
_cell.length_a   1.000
_cell.length_b   1.000
_cell.length_c   1.000
_cell.angle_alpha   90.00
_cell.angle_beta   90.00
_cell.angle_gamma   90.00
#
_symmetry.space_group_name_H-M   'P 1'
#
loop_
_entity.id
_entity.type
_entity.pdbx_description
1 polymer ?
#
loop_
_entity_poly.entity_id
_entity_poly.type
_entity_poly.pdbx_seq_one_letter_code
_entity_poly.pdbx_strand_id
1 'polypeptide(L)'
;MRIKSILVSQPAPSESSPYLDIAKKEKIKIDFRPFIHVEGVDNKELRTQKIDLTQYTGIIFTSKNAIDHYFRLAEELRFAVPDTMRYICQSEAIANYLQKHIVYRKRKISFGEKNFSDLLPLFKKFPTEKYLLPSSDVLSPDIIKTLDSANVEWTRAIMYRTVCSDLTDINIKDYDMLIFFSPQGIKSLQQNFPEFKQDETKIGVFGNTTLAAAEEAGLTVDLMAPTKETPSMTMALEKYIKALHK
;
A
#
# COMPACT_ATOMS: atom_id res chain seq x y z
N MET A 1 -31.86 5.74 9.54
CA MET A 1 -30.96 5.34 10.65
C MET A 1 -29.90 6.42 10.83
N ARG A 2 -29.54 6.77 12.06
CA ARG A 2 -28.55 7.81 12.37
C ARG A 2 -27.20 7.17 12.65
N ILE A 3 -26.16 7.58 11.93
CA ILE A 3 -24.78 7.12 12.17
C ILE A 3 -24.25 7.80 13.43
N LYS A 4 -23.72 6.99 14.36
CA LYS A 4 -23.11 7.41 15.63
C LYS A 4 -21.71 6.86 15.80
N SER A 5 -21.35 5.76 15.13
CA SER A 5 -20.05 5.08 15.25
C SER A 5 -19.53 4.66 13.88
N ILE A 6 -18.29 5.03 13.56
CA ILE A 6 -17.61 4.73 12.28
C ILE A 6 -16.25 4.08 12.56
N LEU A 7 -15.95 2.98 11.87
CA LEU A 7 -14.63 2.38 11.85
C LEU A 7 -13.94 2.62 10.51
N VAL A 8 -12.80 3.28 10.55
CA VAL A 8 -11.97 3.57 9.38
C VAL A 8 -10.81 2.57 9.33
N SER A 9 -10.70 1.82 8.23
CA SER A 9 -9.73 0.72 8.06
C SER A 9 -8.25 1.14 7.89
N GLN A 10 -7.92 2.38 8.23
CA GLN A 10 -6.58 2.98 8.10
C GLN A 10 -5.99 3.33 9.48
N PRO A 11 -4.67 3.58 9.57
CA PRO A 11 -4.06 4.15 10.76
C PRO A 11 -4.72 5.48 11.15
N ALA A 12 -4.67 5.80 12.45
CA ALA A 12 -5.06 7.12 12.92
C ALA A 12 -4.19 8.20 12.24
N PRO A 13 -4.78 9.34 11.85
CA PRO A 13 -4.03 10.44 11.28
C PRO A 13 -3.01 10.97 12.30
N SER A 14 -1.78 11.26 11.84
CA SER A 14 -0.69 11.77 12.69
C SER A 14 -0.82 13.26 13.04
N GLU A 15 -1.68 13.98 12.33
CA GLU A 15 -1.93 15.42 12.48
C GLU A 15 -3.44 15.67 12.53
N SER A 16 -3.84 16.95 12.66
CA SER A 16 -5.25 17.34 12.57
C SER A 16 -5.87 16.84 11.27
N SER A 17 -7.01 16.18 11.37
CA SER A 17 -7.67 15.52 10.25
C SER A 17 -9.12 15.97 10.15
N PRO A 18 -9.67 16.13 8.92
CA PRO A 18 -11.08 16.46 8.74
C PRO A 18 -12.04 15.44 9.40
N TYR A 19 -11.60 14.20 9.63
CA TYR A 19 -12.38 13.23 10.40
C TYR A 19 -12.64 13.70 11.84
N LEU A 20 -11.67 14.34 12.49
CA LEU A 20 -11.83 14.85 13.86
C LEU A 20 -12.86 15.98 13.92
N ASP A 21 -12.90 16.83 12.89
CA ASP A 21 -13.87 17.92 12.80
C ASP A 21 -15.29 17.38 12.55
N ILE A 22 -15.44 16.39 11.67
CA ILE A 22 -16.71 15.68 11.43
C ILE A 22 -17.21 15.03 12.71
N ALA A 23 -16.33 14.29 13.41
CA ALA A 23 -16.65 13.61 14.67
C ALA A 23 -17.20 14.59 15.72
N LYS A 24 -16.55 15.75 15.89
CA LYS A 24 -16.99 16.78 16.84
C LYS A 24 -18.30 17.44 16.44
N LYS A 25 -18.41 17.87 15.18
CA LYS A 25 -19.57 18.63 14.67
C LYS A 25 -20.84 17.80 14.65
N GLU A 26 -20.75 16.56 14.18
CA GLU A 26 -21.89 15.66 14.03
C GLU A 26 -22.13 14.79 15.29
N LYS A 27 -21.24 14.89 16.30
CA LYS A 27 -21.24 14.11 17.54
C LYS A 27 -21.20 12.60 17.28
N ILE A 28 -20.27 12.18 16.44
CA ILE A 28 -20.06 10.80 15.98
C ILE A 28 -18.70 10.30 16.47
N LYS A 29 -18.65 9.05 16.93
CA LYS A 29 -17.40 8.34 17.24
C LYS A 29 -16.75 7.88 15.95
N ILE A 30 -15.48 8.20 15.73
CA ILE A 30 -14.71 7.71 14.59
C ILE A 30 -13.44 7.07 15.13
N ASP A 31 -13.35 5.75 14.98
CA ASP A 31 -12.17 4.97 15.35
C ASP A 31 -11.36 4.61 14.10
N PHE A 32 -10.05 4.48 14.28
CA PHE A 32 -9.12 4.14 13.22
C PHE A 32 -8.41 2.85 13.57
N ARG A 33 -8.54 1.85 12.70
CA ARG A 33 -7.85 0.58 12.84
C ARG A 33 -7.30 0.14 11.49
N PRO A 34 -5.99 -0.08 11.35
CA PRO A 34 -5.45 -0.72 10.15
C PRO A 34 -5.95 -2.16 10.01
N PHE A 35 -6.74 -2.43 8.98
CA PHE A 35 -7.20 -3.79 8.69
C PHE A 35 -6.10 -4.66 8.06
N ILE A 36 -5.07 -4.01 7.55
CA ILE A 36 -3.90 -4.63 6.94
C ILE A 36 -2.64 -3.99 7.49
N HIS A 37 -1.55 -4.76 7.48
CA HIS A 37 -0.22 -4.25 7.78
C HIS A 37 0.81 -4.87 6.84
N VAL A 38 1.99 -4.28 6.82
CA VAL A 38 3.12 -4.78 6.05
C VAL A 38 3.97 -5.67 6.94
N GLU A 39 4.17 -6.90 6.49
CA GLU A 39 5.00 -7.88 7.17
C GLU A 39 6.24 -8.18 6.31
N GLY A 40 7.42 -8.18 6.93
CA GLY A 40 8.65 -8.52 6.23
C GLY A 40 8.76 -10.03 5.99
N VAL A 41 9.18 -10.40 4.78
CA VAL A 41 9.56 -11.79 4.49
C VAL A 41 10.86 -12.10 5.24
N ASP A 42 10.99 -13.32 5.77
CA ASP A 42 12.19 -13.76 6.48
C ASP A 42 13.27 -14.31 5.52
N ASN A 43 14.46 -14.56 6.06
CA ASN A 43 15.58 -15.07 5.25
C ASN A 43 15.34 -16.48 4.68
N LYS A 44 14.50 -17.31 5.31
CA LYS A 44 14.22 -18.67 4.87
C LYS A 44 13.31 -18.63 3.64
N GLU A 45 12.28 -17.81 3.71
CA GLU A 45 11.34 -17.62 2.62
C GLU A 45 12.00 -16.91 1.43
N LEU A 46 12.88 -15.92 1.64
CA LEU A 46 13.64 -15.35 0.53
C LEU A 46 14.52 -16.41 -0.18
N ARG A 47 15.14 -17.33 0.58
CA ARG A 47 15.92 -18.43 0.00
C ARG A 47 15.06 -19.37 -0.86
N THR A 48 13.78 -19.57 -0.53
CA THR A 48 12.87 -20.38 -1.36
C THR A 48 12.62 -19.76 -2.74
N GLN A 49 12.77 -18.44 -2.87
CA GLN A 49 12.70 -17.71 -4.14
C GLN A 49 13.98 -17.84 -4.98
N LYS A 50 15.01 -18.56 -4.48
CA LYS A 50 16.32 -18.76 -5.13
C LYS A 50 17.02 -17.44 -5.47
N ILE A 51 16.83 -16.42 -4.63
CA ILE A 51 17.48 -15.12 -4.77
C ILE A 51 18.83 -15.13 -4.06
N ASP A 52 19.90 -14.90 -4.83
CA ASP A 52 21.23 -14.60 -4.32
C ASP A 52 21.56 -13.13 -4.61
N LEU A 53 21.61 -12.32 -3.55
CA LEU A 53 21.83 -10.86 -3.67
C LEU A 53 23.16 -10.50 -4.35
N THR A 54 24.14 -11.41 -4.34
CA THR A 54 25.46 -11.18 -4.97
C THR A 54 25.41 -11.19 -6.50
N GLN A 55 24.34 -11.72 -7.10
CA GLN A 55 24.17 -11.83 -8.55
C GLN A 55 23.65 -10.54 -9.21
N TYR A 56 23.24 -9.55 -8.41
CA TYR A 56 22.60 -8.34 -8.90
C TYR A 56 23.52 -7.14 -8.79
N THR A 57 23.46 -6.28 -9.81
CA THR A 57 24.29 -5.07 -9.91
C THR A 57 23.44 -3.79 -9.88
N GLY A 58 22.12 -3.93 -10.06
CA GLY A 58 21.15 -2.85 -9.93
C GLY A 58 19.94 -3.26 -9.10
N ILE A 59 19.40 -2.32 -8.32
CA ILE A 59 18.14 -2.49 -7.57
C ILE A 59 17.12 -1.48 -8.09
N ILE A 60 15.88 -1.95 -8.28
CA ILE A 60 14.73 -1.12 -8.66
C ILE A 60 13.85 -0.93 -7.43
N PHE A 61 13.67 0.31 -6.97
CA PHE A 61 12.83 0.63 -5.82
C PHE A 61 11.57 1.38 -6.22
N THR A 62 10.41 0.82 -5.87
CA THR A 62 9.09 1.41 -6.13
C THR A 62 8.43 2.02 -4.89
N SER A 63 8.96 1.72 -3.70
CA SER A 63 8.40 2.20 -2.44
C SER A 63 9.43 2.27 -1.32
N LYS A 64 9.08 2.96 -0.23
CA LYS A 64 9.87 3.00 1.00
C LYS A 64 9.99 1.63 1.65
N ASN A 65 8.90 0.84 1.66
CA ASN A 65 8.90 -0.53 2.16
C ASN A 65 9.89 -1.42 1.39
N ALA A 66 9.95 -1.29 0.07
CA ALA A 66 10.91 -2.03 -0.75
C ALA A 66 12.37 -1.72 -0.36
N ILE A 67 12.68 -0.46 -0.05
CA ILE A 67 14.00 -0.06 0.46
C ILE A 67 14.24 -0.70 1.83
N ASP A 68 13.34 -0.46 2.80
CA ASP A 68 13.53 -0.89 4.17
C ASP A 68 13.69 -2.41 4.29
N HIS A 69 12.86 -3.19 3.59
CA HIS A 69 12.95 -4.65 3.62
C HIS A 69 14.12 -5.21 2.81
N TYR A 70 14.58 -4.54 1.74
CA TYR A 70 15.81 -4.94 1.04
C TYR A 70 17.02 -4.81 1.95
N PHE A 71 17.20 -3.66 2.61
CA PHE A 71 18.37 -3.43 3.47
C PHE A 71 18.32 -4.29 4.73
N ARG A 72 17.14 -4.48 5.34
CA ARG A 72 16.95 -5.44 6.44
C ARG A 72 17.37 -6.86 6.03
N LEU A 73 16.90 -7.35 4.88
CA LEU A 73 17.27 -8.68 4.40
C LEU A 73 18.75 -8.79 4.04
N ALA A 74 19.33 -7.75 3.45
CA ALA A 74 20.77 -7.70 3.19
C ALA A 74 21.58 -7.81 4.50
N GLU A 75 21.19 -7.10 5.55
CA GLU A 75 21.79 -7.17 6.88
C GLU A 75 21.63 -8.57 7.51
N GLU A 76 20.41 -9.12 7.52
CA GLU A 76 20.14 -10.48 8.03
C GLU A 76 20.95 -11.56 7.31
N LEU A 77 21.19 -11.39 6.00
CA LEU A 77 22.00 -12.29 5.18
C LEU A 77 23.50 -11.99 5.25
N ARG A 78 23.92 -10.96 6.01
CA ARG A 78 25.30 -10.46 6.08
C ARG A 78 25.86 -10.10 4.70
N PHE A 79 25.00 -9.66 3.79
CA PHE A 79 25.37 -9.17 2.48
C PHE A 79 25.79 -7.70 2.58
N ALA A 80 27.09 -7.44 2.43
CA ALA A 80 27.61 -6.09 2.33
C ALA A 80 27.25 -5.50 0.95
N VAL A 81 26.24 -4.63 0.91
CA VAL A 81 25.79 -4.00 -0.33
C VAL A 81 26.94 -3.17 -0.93
N PRO A 82 27.41 -3.47 -2.15
CA PRO A 82 28.57 -2.79 -2.72
C PRO A 82 28.33 -1.31 -2.99
N ASP A 83 29.35 -0.48 -2.80
CA ASP A 83 29.37 0.94 -3.22
C ASP A 83 29.17 1.12 -4.74
N THR A 84 29.38 0.06 -5.51
CA THR A 84 29.17 0.02 -6.95
C THR A 84 27.71 -0.20 -7.34
N MET A 85 26.85 -0.63 -6.41
CA MET A 85 25.44 -0.95 -6.64
C MET A 85 24.70 0.23 -7.27
N ARG A 86 23.93 -0.05 -8.32
CA ARG A 86 23.07 0.94 -8.98
C ARG A 86 21.67 0.92 -8.39
N TYR A 87 21.06 2.09 -8.24
CA TYR A 87 19.70 2.24 -7.75
C TYR A 87 18.86 2.99 -8.77
N ILE A 88 17.76 2.37 -9.20
CA ILE A 88 16.72 2.98 -10.03
C ILE A 88 15.48 3.14 -9.16
N CYS A 89 15.19 4.37 -8.75
CA CYS A 89 14.04 4.68 -7.90
C CYS A 89 12.87 5.15 -8.77
N GLN A 90 11.65 4.73 -8.47
CA GLN A 90 10.49 5.13 -9.25
C GLN A 90 10.27 6.64 -9.26
N SER A 91 10.62 7.33 -8.16
CA SER A 91 10.50 8.78 -8.05
C SER A 91 11.62 9.39 -7.21
N GLU A 92 11.75 10.71 -7.30
CA GLU A 92 12.68 11.49 -6.47
C GLU A 92 12.43 11.28 -4.97
N ALA A 93 11.16 11.19 -4.54
CA ALA A 93 10.82 10.97 -3.14
C ALA A 93 11.37 9.62 -2.60
N ILE A 94 11.36 8.58 -3.44
CA ILE A 94 11.94 7.28 -3.11
C ILE A 94 13.48 7.36 -3.09
N ALA A 95 14.08 8.06 -4.06
CA ALA A 95 15.53 8.28 -4.09
C ALA A 95 16.03 9.07 -2.87
N ASN A 96 15.26 10.06 -2.41
CA ASN A 96 15.58 10.82 -1.21
C ASN A 96 15.46 9.96 0.06
N TYR A 97 14.45 9.09 0.13
CA TYR A 97 14.30 8.16 1.25
C TYR A 97 15.45 7.15 1.34
N LEU A 98 15.95 6.67 0.19
CA LEU A 98 17.08 5.73 0.10
C LEU A 98 18.34 6.25 0.80
N GLN A 99 18.54 7.58 0.90
CA GLN A 99 19.70 8.19 1.55
C GLN A 99 19.83 7.84 3.04
N LYS A 100 18.76 7.35 3.68
CA LYS A 100 18.81 6.84 5.05
C LYS A 100 19.65 5.56 5.18
N HIS A 101 19.79 4.80 4.10
CA HIS A 101 20.40 3.47 4.09
C HIS A 101 21.78 3.44 3.44
N ILE A 102 22.11 4.43 2.60
CA ILE A 102 23.36 4.46 1.85
C ILE A 102 23.98 5.86 1.84
N VAL A 103 25.29 5.92 1.63
CA VAL A 103 25.97 7.17 1.31
C VAL A 103 25.54 7.64 -0.09
N TYR A 104 24.98 8.84 -0.18
CA TYR A 104 24.46 9.37 -1.43
C TYR A 104 25.57 9.57 -2.48
N ARG A 105 25.45 8.86 -3.62
CA ARG A 105 26.33 9.01 -4.78
C ARG A 105 25.50 9.25 -6.03
N LYS A 106 25.45 10.50 -6.50
CA LYS A 106 24.62 10.95 -7.65
C LYS A 106 24.78 10.10 -8.93
N ARG A 107 25.97 9.53 -9.18
CA ARG A 107 26.22 8.67 -10.37
C ARG A 107 25.63 7.26 -10.27
N LYS A 108 25.21 6.83 -9.08
CA LYS A 108 24.68 5.50 -8.78
C LYS A 108 23.17 5.48 -8.57
N ILE A 109 22.56 6.64 -8.30
CA ILE A 109 21.13 6.77 -8.06
C ILE A 109 20.51 7.50 -9.25
N SER A 110 19.49 6.92 -9.84
CA SER A 110 18.66 7.56 -10.87
C SER A 110 17.20 7.36 -10.51
N PHE A 111 16.34 8.30 -10.90
CA PHE A 111 14.92 8.22 -10.59
C PHE A 111 14.05 8.68 -11.74
N GLY A 112 12.83 8.13 -11.80
CA GLY A 112 11.77 8.55 -12.71
C GLY A 112 10.99 9.74 -12.15
N GLU A 113 9.92 10.10 -12.86
CA GLU A 113 9.07 11.22 -12.48
C GLU A 113 7.82 10.71 -11.73
N LYS A 114 6.85 10.17 -12.45
CA LYS A 114 5.52 9.88 -11.92
C LYS A 114 5.09 8.43 -12.14
N ASN A 115 5.21 7.95 -13.37
CA ASN A 115 4.78 6.61 -13.77
C ASN A 115 5.99 5.67 -13.82
N PHE A 116 5.75 4.37 -13.68
CA PHE A 116 6.84 3.41 -13.75
C PHE A 116 7.47 3.36 -15.16
N SER A 117 6.68 3.61 -16.21
CA SER A 117 7.16 3.78 -17.58
C SER A 117 8.23 4.86 -17.76
N ASP A 118 8.29 5.86 -16.86
CA ASP A 118 9.26 6.95 -16.94
C ASP A 118 10.70 6.45 -16.66
N LEU A 119 10.85 5.21 -16.18
CA LEU A 119 12.14 4.55 -15.97
C LEU A 119 12.74 3.97 -17.26
N LEU A 120 11.97 3.83 -18.35
CA LEU A 120 12.45 3.24 -19.62
C LEU A 120 13.77 3.85 -20.14
N PRO A 121 13.97 5.18 -20.15
CA PRO A 121 15.23 5.77 -20.59
C PRO A 121 16.41 5.39 -19.67
N LEU A 122 16.16 5.15 -18.39
CA LEU A 122 17.20 4.77 -17.43
C LEU A 122 17.68 3.33 -17.68
N PHE A 123 16.77 2.42 -18.00
CA PHE A 123 17.12 1.05 -18.38
C PHE A 123 17.93 1.01 -19.68
N LYS A 124 17.58 1.84 -20.67
CA LYS A 124 18.37 2.00 -21.90
C LYS A 124 19.79 2.55 -21.65
N LYS A 125 19.95 3.39 -20.62
CA LYS A 125 21.24 3.96 -20.22
C LYS A 125 22.14 2.93 -19.53
N PHE A 126 21.55 1.92 -18.90
CA PHE A 126 22.26 0.90 -18.11
C PHE A 126 21.82 -0.53 -18.48
N PRO A 127 21.94 -0.92 -19.76
CA PRO A 127 21.33 -2.16 -20.27
C PRO A 127 22.03 -3.44 -19.79
N THR A 128 23.26 -3.33 -19.28
CA THR A 128 24.08 -4.47 -18.83
C THR A 128 23.90 -4.80 -17.36
N GLU A 129 23.10 -4.02 -16.62
CA GLU A 129 22.87 -4.27 -15.20
C GLU A 129 21.92 -5.47 -15.02
N LYS A 130 22.17 -6.25 -13.98
CA LYS A 130 21.26 -7.31 -13.53
C LYS A 130 20.39 -6.75 -12.42
N TYR A 131 19.12 -6.54 -12.72
CA TYR A 131 18.21 -5.84 -11.82
C TYR A 131 17.51 -6.78 -10.85
N LEU A 132 17.50 -6.43 -9.57
CA LEU A 132 16.58 -6.98 -8.59
C LEU A 132 15.45 -5.98 -8.34
N LEU A 133 14.21 -6.47 -8.30
CA LEU A 133 13.02 -5.70 -7.91
C LEU A 133 12.49 -6.24 -6.57
N PRO A 134 12.93 -5.66 -5.44
CA PRO A 134 12.26 -5.82 -4.16
C PRO A 134 10.81 -5.32 -4.25
N SER A 135 9.85 -6.17 -3.89
CA SER A 135 8.42 -5.88 -4.00
C SER A 135 7.62 -6.59 -2.91
N SER A 136 6.33 -6.20 -2.79
CA SER A 136 5.37 -7.04 -2.09
C SER A 136 4.99 -8.27 -2.92
N ASP A 137 4.16 -9.14 -2.36
CA ASP A 137 3.49 -10.23 -3.07
C ASP A 137 2.51 -9.74 -4.15
N VAL A 138 2.06 -8.48 -4.08
CA VAL A 138 1.27 -7.81 -5.12
C VAL A 138 2.14 -6.90 -5.98
N LEU A 139 2.07 -7.04 -7.31
CA LEU A 139 2.82 -6.20 -8.25
C LEU A 139 1.90 -5.68 -9.36
N SER A 140 2.03 -4.38 -9.67
CA SER A 140 1.26 -3.76 -10.76
C SER A 140 1.63 -4.38 -12.12
N PRO A 141 0.66 -4.74 -12.97
CA PRO A 141 0.94 -5.24 -14.32
C PRO A 141 1.73 -4.25 -15.19
N ASP A 142 1.61 -2.95 -14.93
CA ASP A 142 2.36 -1.90 -15.63
C ASP A 142 3.88 -2.02 -15.41
N ILE A 143 4.29 -2.45 -14.21
CA ILE A 143 5.70 -2.66 -13.87
C ILE A 143 6.29 -3.78 -14.73
N ILE A 144 5.58 -4.90 -14.81
CA ILE A 144 6.00 -6.08 -15.60
C ILE A 144 6.11 -5.69 -17.07
N LYS A 145 5.06 -5.09 -17.64
CA LYS A 145 5.05 -4.63 -19.04
C LYS A 145 6.20 -3.68 -19.36
N THR A 146 6.47 -2.73 -18.47
CA THR A 146 7.55 -1.76 -18.64
C THR A 146 8.91 -2.45 -18.66
N LEU A 147 9.20 -3.32 -17.69
CA LEU A 147 10.49 -4.02 -17.61
C LEU A 147 10.70 -4.97 -18.80
N ASP A 148 9.67 -5.69 -19.21
CA ASP A 148 9.73 -6.58 -20.37
C ASP A 148 10.00 -5.78 -21.66
N SER A 149 9.37 -4.60 -21.81
CA SER A 149 9.62 -3.71 -22.96
C SER A 149 11.00 -3.03 -22.93
N ALA A 150 11.62 -2.92 -21.75
CA ALA A 150 12.96 -2.36 -21.60
C ALA A 150 14.07 -3.32 -22.06
N ASN A 151 13.76 -4.61 -22.18
CA ASN A 151 14.68 -5.68 -22.57
C ASN A 151 15.96 -5.71 -21.69
N VAL A 152 15.78 -5.61 -20.37
CA VAL A 152 16.85 -5.74 -19.36
C VAL A 152 16.70 -7.02 -18.56
N GLU A 153 17.81 -7.56 -18.04
CA GLU A 153 17.76 -8.69 -17.11
C GLU A 153 17.22 -8.20 -15.77
N TRP A 154 16.07 -8.74 -15.34
CA TRP A 154 15.48 -8.40 -14.06
C TRP A 154 14.90 -9.63 -13.35
N THR A 155 14.93 -9.62 -12.02
CA THR A 155 14.30 -10.64 -11.18
C THR A 155 13.46 -9.98 -10.11
N ARG A 156 12.25 -10.50 -9.88
CA ARG A 156 11.40 -10.08 -8.77
C ARG A 156 11.80 -10.80 -7.49
N ALA A 157 11.90 -10.06 -6.39
CA ALA A 157 11.99 -10.62 -5.04
C ALA A 157 10.83 -10.11 -4.18
N ILE A 158 10.04 -11.04 -3.65
CA ILE A 158 9.00 -10.74 -2.65
C ILE A 158 9.71 -10.63 -1.30
N MET A 159 9.86 -9.40 -0.81
CA MET A 159 10.62 -9.11 0.41
C MET A 159 9.73 -8.67 1.58
N TYR A 160 8.47 -8.42 1.30
CA TYR A 160 7.44 -8.10 2.26
C TYR A 160 6.07 -8.51 1.70
N ARG A 161 5.05 -8.54 2.54
CA ARG A 161 3.66 -8.81 2.15
C ARG A 161 2.75 -7.83 2.83
N THR A 162 1.59 -7.63 2.23
CA THR A 162 0.50 -6.95 2.92
C THR A 162 -0.47 -8.01 3.40
N VAL A 163 -0.56 -8.16 4.72
CA VAL A 163 -1.32 -9.22 5.39
C VAL A 163 -2.46 -8.62 6.20
N CYS A 164 -3.46 -9.44 6.53
CA CYS A 164 -4.56 -9.01 7.38
C CYS A 164 -4.04 -8.81 8.81
N SER A 165 -4.38 -7.67 9.41
CA SER A 165 -4.16 -7.46 10.83
C SER A 165 -5.06 -8.36 11.64
N ASP A 166 -4.62 -8.71 12.86
CA ASP A 166 -5.48 -9.29 13.88
C ASP A 166 -6.44 -8.21 14.39
N LEU A 167 -7.74 -8.47 14.29
CA LEU A 167 -8.83 -7.58 14.73
C LEU A 167 -9.70 -8.24 15.81
N THR A 168 -9.21 -9.29 16.47
CA THR A 168 -9.94 -10.02 17.52
C THR A 168 -10.31 -9.16 18.74
N ASP A 169 -9.61 -8.03 18.93
CA ASP A 169 -9.90 -7.03 19.96
C ASP A 169 -11.09 -6.10 19.63
N ILE A 170 -11.64 -6.19 18.42
CA ILE A 170 -12.71 -5.30 17.94
C ILE A 170 -14.01 -6.07 17.77
N ASN A 171 -15.09 -5.53 18.32
CA ASN A 171 -16.44 -5.96 17.98
C ASN A 171 -16.97 -5.13 16.81
N ILE A 172 -16.96 -5.70 15.60
CA ILE A 172 -17.37 -5.00 14.38
C ILE A 172 -18.84 -4.53 14.40
N LYS A 173 -19.68 -5.16 15.23
CA LYS A 173 -21.11 -4.83 15.37
C LYS A 173 -21.37 -3.52 16.13
N ASP A 174 -20.35 -2.97 16.80
CA ASP A 174 -20.46 -1.70 17.53
C ASP A 174 -20.39 -0.46 16.61
N TYR A 175 -20.22 -0.68 15.30
CA TYR A 175 -20.07 0.37 14.30
C TYR A 175 -21.25 0.39 13.34
N ASP A 176 -21.83 1.58 13.18
CA ASP A 176 -22.90 1.83 12.21
C ASP A 176 -22.35 1.90 10.78
N MET A 177 -21.06 2.20 10.62
CA MET A 177 -20.41 2.33 9.32
C MET A 177 -18.95 1.84 9.34
N LEU A 178 -18.55 1.14 8.28
CA LEU A 178 -17.18 0.70 8.03
C LEU A 178 -16.65 1.37 6.76
N ILE A 179 -15.43 1.91 6.79
CA ILE A 179 -14.83 2.61 5.65
C ILE A 179 -13.53 1.93 5.21
N PHE A 180 -13.49 1.51 3.94
CA PHE A 180 -12.40 0.74 3.31
C PHE A 180 -11.63 1.55 2.27
N PHE A 181 -10.32 1.35 2.20
CA PHE A 181 -9.43 2.06 1.27
C PHE A 181 -8.66 1.15 0.32
N SER A 182 -8.84 -0.17 0.45
CA SER A 182 -8.22 -1.14 -0.43
C SER A 182 -9.00 -2.44 -0.48
N PRO A 183 -8.91 -3.22 -1.58
CA PRO A 183 -9.46 -4.58 -1.66
C PRO A 183 -9.03 -5.48 -0.51
N GLN A 184 -7.78 -5.33 -0.03
CA GLN A 184 -7.25 -6.16 1.04
C GLN A 184 -7.90 -5.84 2.41
N GLY A 185 -8.39 -4.62 2.60
CA GLY A 185 -9.22 -4.28 3.75
C GLY A 185 -10.55 -5.05 3.77
N ILE A 186 -11.18 -5.23 2.60
CA ILE A 186 -12.39 -6.05 2.45
C ILE A 186 -12.08 -7.52 2.73
N LYS A 187 -11.00 -8.06 2.17
CA LYS A 187 -10.55 -9.42 2.48
C LYS A 187 -10.28 -9.62 3.97
N SER A 188 -9.67 -8.63 4.63
CA SER A 188 -9.43 -8.65 6.07
C SER A 188 -10.71 -8.65 6.90
N LEU A 189 -11.76 -7.94 6.47
CA LEU A 189 -13.08 -8.00 7.10
C LEU A 189 -13.61 -9.44 7.08
N GLN A 190 -13.61 -10.11 5.92
CA GLN A 190 -14.11 -11.48 5.79
C GLN A 190 -13.27 -12.49 6.60
N GLN A 191 -11.94 -12.30 6.65
CA GLN A 191 -11.04 -13.19 7.39
C GLN A 191 -11.19 -13.03 8.91
N ASN A 192 -11.25 -11.80 9.41
CA ASN A 192 -11.35 -11.53 10.85
C ASN A 192 -12.78 -11.73 11.38
N PHE A 193 -13.79 -11.54 10.54
CA PHE A 193 -15.20 -11.63 10.91
C PHE A 193 -15.94 -12.53 9.92
N PRO A 194 -15.69 -13.85 9.92
CA PRO A 194 -16.29 -14.79 8.95
C PRO A 194 -17.82 -14.83 9.02
N GLU A 195 -18.40 -14.53 10.19
CA GLU A 195 -19.85 -14.45 10.42
C GLU A 195 -20.41 -13.03 10.23
N PHE A 196 -19.64 -12.10 9.64
CA PHE A 196 -20.11 -10.74 9.40
C PHE A 196 -21.30 -10.74 8.45
N LYS A 197 -22.38 -10.10 8.88
CA LYS A 197 -23.54 -9.78 8.06
C LYS A 197 -23.67 -8.27 8.02
N GLN A 198 -23.86 -7.72 6.82
CA GLN A 198 -23.93 -6.28 6.64
C GLN A 198 -25.17 -5.69 7.34
N ASP A 199 -26.35 -6.31 7.20
CA ASP A 199 -27.61 -5.86 7.79
C ASP A 199 -27.83 -4.34 7.65
N GLU A 200 -27.82 -3.59 8.75
CA GLU A 200 -27.97 -2.12 8.74
C GLU A 200 -26.63 -1.36 8.66
N THR A 201 -25.50 -2.05 8.79
CA THR A 201 -24.15 -1.45 8.75
C THR A 201 -23.85 -0.87 7.37
N LYS A 202 -23.42 0.38 7.37
CA LYS A 202 -23.08 1.14 6.16
C LYS A 202 -21.67 0.86 5.70
N ILE A 203 -21.48 0.70 4.39
CA ILE A 203 -20.16 0.43 3.80
C ILE A 203 -19.71 1.63 2.98
N GLY A 204 -18.58 2.22 3.37
CA GLY A 204 -17.86 3.22 2.60
C GLY A 204 -16.63 2.62 1.94
N VAL A 205 -16.37 2.97 0.68
CA VAL A 205 -15.16 2.51 -0.03
C VAL A 205 -14.47 3.65 -0.77
N PHE A 206 -13.14 3.60 -0.80
CA PHE A 206 -12.31 4.52 -1.58
C PHE A 206 -11.71 3.80 -2.80
N GLY A 207 -12.09 4.21 -4.00
CA GLY A 207 -11.56 3.75 -5.29
C GLY A 207 -12.31 2.57 -5.90
N ASN A 208 -12.31 2.50 -7.24
CA ASN A 208 -13.07 1.51 -8.01
C ASN A 208 -12.61 0.07 -7.74
N THR A 209 -11.34 -0.14 -7.40
CA THR A 209 -10.83 -1.47 -7.06
C THR A 209 -11.39 -1.95 -5.72
N THR A 210 -11.51 -1.07 -4.74
CA THR A 210 -12.14 -1.39 -3.44
C THR A 210 -13.64 -1.62 -3.59
N LEU A 211 -14.31 -0.83 -4.44
CA LEU A 211 -15.72 -1.04 -4.79
C LEU A 211 -15.95 -2.44 -5.37
N ALA A 212 -15.21 -2.83 -6.41
CA ALA A 212 -15.33 -4.14 -7.03
C ALA A 212 -15.12 -5.28 -6.01
N ALA A 213 -14.11 -5.14 -5.14
CA ALA A 213 -13.86 -6.14 -4.09
C ALA A 213 -14.99 -6.23 -3.05
N ALA A 214 -15.62 -5.10 -2.70
CA ALA A 214 -16.77 -5.07 -1.80
C ALA A 214 -17.99 -5.76 -2.44
N GLU A 215 -18.26 -5.48 -3.72
CA GLU A 215 -19.36 -6.09 -4.48
C GLU A 215 -19.15 -7.61 -4.67
N GLU A 216 -17.92 -8.04 -5.01
CA GLU A 216 -17.55 -9.47 -5.07
C GLU A 216 -17.71 -10.18 -3.71
N ALA A 217 -17.49 -9.45 -2.62
CA ALA A 217 -17.73 -9.94 -1.25
C ALA A 217 -19.22 -9.95 -0.85
N GLY A 218 -20.13 -9.54 -1.74
CA GLY A 218 -21.56 -9.48 -1.48
C GLY A 218 -21.99 -8.27 -0.64
N LEU A 219 -21.14 -7.26 -0.49
CA LEU A 219 -21.45 -6.03 0.24
C LEU A 219 -22.12 -5.00 -0.68
N THR A 220 -23.11 -4.30 -0.15
CA THR A 220 -23.69 -3.12 -0.79
C THR A 220 -22.96 -1.87 -0.33
N VAL A 221 -22.39 -1.10 -1.26
CA VAL A 221 -21.65 0.13 -0.94
C VAL A 221 -22.61 1.32 -0.84
N ASP A 222 -22.68 1.93 0.35
CA ASP A 222 -23.50 3.11 0.62
C ASP A 222 -22.78 4.43 0.34
N LEU A 223 -21.44 4.45 0.50
CA LEU A 223 -20.62 5.64 0.31
C LEU A 223 -19.41 5.32 -0.58
N MET A 224 -19.37 5.92 -1.76
CA MET A 224 -18.24 5.79 -2.69
C MET A 224 -17.48 7.11 -2.80
N ALA A 225 -16.16 7.03 -2.73
CA ALA A 225 -15.25 8.13 -3.05
C ALA A 225 -14.02 7.59 -3.81
N PRO A 226 -13.27 8.40 -4.56
CA PRO A 226 -13.61 9.74 -4.98
C PRO A 226 -14.73 9.72 -6.04
N THR A 227 -15.51 10.80 -6.10
CA THR A 227 -16.40 11.12 -7.23
C THR A 227 -16.10 12.52 -7.76
N LYS A 228 -16.74 12.94 -8.86
CA LYS A 228 -16.62 14.32 -9.38
C LYS A 228 -17.01 15.38 -8.34
N GLU A 229 -18.00 15.08 -7.50
CA GLU A 229 -18.52 16.02 -6.49
C GLU A 229 -17.79 15.89 -5.15
N THR A 230 -17.30 14.68 -4.83
CA THR A 230 -16.65 14.35 -3.56
C THR A 230 -15.29 13.72 -3.83
N PRO A 231 -14.25 14.54 -4.10
CA PRO A 231 -12.93 14.04 -4.47
C PRO A 231 -12.16 13.38 -3.30
N SER A 232 -12.67 13.48 -2.07
CA SER A 232 -12.10 12.83 -0.90
C SER A 232 -13.16 12.05 -0.10
N MET A 233 -12.70 11.03 0.63
CA MET A 233 -13.57 10.26 1.53
C MET A 233 -14.18 11.14 2.63
N THR A 234 -13.43 12.10 3.17
CA THR A 234 -13.93 13.00 4.23
C THR A 234 -15.04 13.90 3.72
N MET A 235 -14.93 14.45 2.50
CA MET A 235 -16.00 15.23 1.87
C MET A 235 -17.24 14.38 1.58
N ALA A 236 -17.03 13.16 1.07
CA ALA A 236 -18.11 12.21 0.82
C ALA A 236 -18.85 11.89 2.13
N LEU A 237 -18.10 11.60 3.19
CA LEU A 237 -18.64 11.27 4.50
C LEU A 237 -19.43 12.43 5.12
N GLU A 238 -18.89 13.65 5.10
CA GLU A 238 -19.62 14.82 5.64
C GLU A 238 -20.92 15.07 4.87
N LYS A 239 -20.90 14.97 3.54
CA LYS A 239 -22.10 15.10 2.70
C LYS A 239 -23.13 14.00 3.02
N TYR A 240 -22.67 12.77 3.19
CA TYR A 240 -23.51 11.61 3.48
C TYR A 240 -24.20 11.73 4.84
N ILE A 241 -23.45 12.07 5.89
CA ILE A 241 -24.00 12.27 7.25
C ILE A 241 -25.04 13.40 7.25
N LYS A 242 -24.74 14.54 6.60
CA LYS A 242 -25.70 15.66 6.49
C LYS A 242 -26.99 15.28 5.76
N ALA A 243 -26.90 14.42 4.75
CA ALA A 243 -28.07 13.96 4.01
C ALA A 243 -28.97 13.04 4.86
N LEU A 244 -28.38 12.22 5.75
CA LEU A 244 -29.12 11.35 6.68
C LEU A 244 -29.75 12.10 7.86
N HIS A 245 -29.24 13.29 8.20
CA HIS A 245 -29.78 14.14 9.28
C HIS A 245 -30.87 15.11 8.80
N LYS A 246 -31.14 15.19 7.49
CA LYS A 246 -32.27 15.93 6.92
C LYS A 246 -33.53 15.07 6.94
#